data_AF-A0A3D5PQQ8-F1
#
_entry.id   AF-A0A3D5PQQ8-F1
#
_cell.length_a   1.000
_cell.length_b   1.000
_cell.length_c   1.000
_cell.angle_alpha   90.00
_cell.angle_beta   90.00
_cell.angle_gamma   90.00
#
_symmetry.space_group_name_H-M   'P 1'
#
loop_
_entity.id
_entity.type
_entity.pdbx_description
1 polymer ?
#
loop_
_entity_poly.entity_id
_entity_poly.type
_entity_poly.pdbx_seq_one_letter_code
_entity_poly.pdbx_strand_id
1 'polypeptide(L)'
;MTKYFDTLETRSADERAMQQSAALMEQLAWATSADGNCLDASGVAGIDDLAKLPVLRKSEMVKWQVEKPPFGGINTSNVAHIFQSPGPIYEPGGITYDWWRVGRFLHALGIGKGDIVQNCFGYHLTPAGSIFENGARAVGATVLPAGTGQTELQVRAAKDVGSTAYAGTPDYLKVILDKADEIGATLNISKAAVGGGALFPSLRKEYADRGILCLQNYATADLGNVAYESQAQEGMIVDEGIILEIVTPGTGTLVEPGEVGEVIVTSLNPDYPLIRFATGDLSAVMTGTSPCGRTNMRIKGWMGRADQTAKIKGMFVRPEQVADLVASHEGIARARVVASRKDEKDVLTVQIETTANDAAGFETAIQSTLKMKGTIELVDLGALPRDGLVIEDQRSYD
;
A
#
# COMPACT_ATOMS: atom_id res chain seq x y z
N MET A 1 23.64 13.82 -12.01
CA MET A 1 22.74 13.87 -10.84
C MET A 1 23.56 13.55 -9.60
N THR A 2 23.18 14.08 -8.44
CA THR A 2 23.69 13.59 -7.15
C THR A 2 23.28 12.12 -6.98
N LYS A 3 23.91 11.39 -6.06
CA LYS A 3 23.54 9.97 -5.81
C LYS A 3 22.15 9.84 -5.16
N TYR A 4 21.78 10.83 -4.35
CA TYR A 4 20.54 10.91 -3.59
C TYR A 4 19.78 12.18 -3.98
N PHE A 5 18.46 12.12 -3.90
CA PHE A 5 17.53 13.21 -4.20
C PHE A 5 17.61 14.31 -3.15
N ASP A 6 17.73 13.92 -1.87
CA ASP A 6 17.88 14.83 -0.74
C ASP A 6 18.70 14.19 0.40
N THR A 7 18.90 14.94 1.48
CA THR A 7 19.68 14.50 2.64
C THR A 7 18.95 13.48 3.53
N LEU A 8 17.62 13.35 3.42
CA LEU A 8 16.84 12.43 4.25
C LEU A 8 17.12 10.97 3.87
N GLU A 9 17.44 10.70 2.60
CA GLU A 9 17.69 9.34 2.09
C GLU A 9 18.86 8.61 2.78
N THR A 10 19.76 9.35 3.43
CA THR A 10 20.98 8.79 4.06
C THR A 10 21.15 9.14 5.53
N ARG A 11 20.15 9.80 6.14
CA ARG A 11 20.19 10.16 7.58
C ARG A 11 20.30 8.92 8.46
N SER A 12 20.90 9.06 9.64
CA SER A 12 21.00 7.96 10.60
C SER A 12 19.63 7.51 11.10
N ALA A 13 19.55 6.32 11.70
CA ALA A 13 18.32 5.83 12.31
C ALA A 13 17.83 6.75 13.43
N ASP A 14 18.74 7.25 14.27
CA ASP A 14 18.43 8.15 15.39
C ASP A 14 17.89 9.51 14.90
N GLU A 15 18.53 10.09 13.88
CA GLU A 15 18.04 11.34 13.27
C GLU A 15 16.66 11.15 12.64
N ARG A 16 16.41 10.02 11.96
CA ARG A 16 15.11 9.68 11.38
C ARG A 16 14.05 9.55 12.47
N ALA A 17 14.30 8.77 13.51
CA ALA A 17 13.36 8.54 14.60
C ALA A 17 13.00 9.86 15.30
N MET A 18 14.00 10.70 15.60
CA MET A 18 13.78 12.01 16.21
C MET A 18 12.92 12.92 15.32
N GLN A 19 13.27 13.05 14.03
CA GLN A 19 12.55 13.94 13.10
C GLN A 19 11.13 13.44 12.80
N GLN A 20 10.93 12.13 12.64
CA GLN A 20 9.60 11.55 12.43
C GLN A 20 8.74 11.66 13.70
N SER A 21 9.31 11.50 14.89
CA SER A 21 8.59 11.70 16.14
C SER A 21 8.12 13.15 16.30
N ALA A 22 9.00 14.12 16.03
CA ALA A 22 8.62 15.53 16.04
C ALA A 22 7.50 15.85 15.02
N ALA A 23 7.65 15.38 13.78
CA ALA A 23 6.64 15.57 12.74
C ALA A 23 5.30 14.88 13.09
N LEU A 24 5.34 13.69 13.72
CA LEU A 24 4.15 13.00 14.21
C LEU A 24 3.41 13.85 15.25
N MET A 25 4.13 14.44 16.20
CA MET A 25 3.49 15.27 17.24
C MET A 25 2.84 16.52 16.64
N GLU A 26 3.49 17.17 15.68
CA GLU A 26 2.88 18.28 14.92
C GLU A 26 1.62 17.82 14.17
N GLN A 27 1.68 16.63 13.56
CA GLN A 27 0.58 16.06 12.80
C GLN A 27 -0.63 15.71 13.68
N LEU A 28 -0.40 15.13 14.85
CA LEU A 28 -1.46 14.83 15.82
C LEU A 28 -2.10 16.11 16.36
N ALA A 29 -1.29 17.13 16.67
CA ALA A 29 -1.80 18.43 17.09
C ALA A 29 -2.66 19.08 15.98
N TRP A 30 -2.22 19.00 14.72
CA TRP A 30 -2.99 19.50 13.59
C TRP A 30 -4.29 18.72 13.39
N ALA A 31 -4.24 17.39 13.35
CA ALA A 31 -5.40 16.53 13.14
C ALA A 31 -6.49 16.74 14.21
N THR A 32 -6.08 16.92 15.47
CA THR A 32 -7.01 17.12 16.60
C THR A 32 -7.54 18.54 16.72
N SER A 33 -6.92 19.52 16.05
CA SER A 33 -7.38 20.92 16.09
C SER A 33 -8.64 21.20 15.27
N ALA A 34 -9.07 20.29 14.38
CA ALA A 34 -10.27 20.47 13.59
C ALA A 34 -11.56 20.36 14.43
N ASP A 35 -12.53 21.21 14.11
CA ASP A 35 -13.87 21.15 14.69
C ASP A 35 -14.56 19.83 14.35
N GLY A 36 -14.85 19.03 15.38
CA GLY A 36 -15.45 17.71 15.21
C GLY A 36 -14.51 16.70 14.58
N ASN A 37 -13.21 16.78 14.89
CA ASN A 37 -12.22 15.77 14.56
C ASN A 37 -12.69 14.36 14.99
N CYS A 38 -12.23 13.37 14.24
CA CYS A 38 -12.63 11.97 14.42
C CYS A 38 -11.53 11.16 15.15
N LEU A 39 -10.49 11.81 15.66
CA LEU A 39 -9.30 11.18 16.22
C LEU A 39 -9.06 11.66 17.66
N ASP A 40 -9.20 10.75 18.63
CA ASP A 40 -8.69 10.99 19.98
C ASP A 40 -7.22 10.56 20.03
N ALA A 41 -6.32 11.55 20.07
CA ALA A 41 -4.88 11.33 20.16
C ALA A 41 -4.33 11.31 21.60
N SER A 42 -5.19 11.26 22.62
CA SER A 42 -4.76 11.24 24.01
C SER A 42 -3.90 10.01 24.33
N GLY A 43 -2.81 10.23 25.08
CA GLY A 43 -1.89 9.15 25.48
C GLY A 43 -0.83 8.75 24.46
N VAL A 44 -0.69 9.50 23.35
CA VAL A 44 0.38 9.34 22.37
C VAL A 44 1.48 10.38 22.61
N ALA A 45 2.70 9.93 22.95
CA ALA A 45 3.87 10.78 23.16
C ALA A 45 4.95 10.63 22.09
N GLY A 46 4.75 9.71 21.13
CA GLY A 46 5.70 9.45 20.05
C GLY A 46 5.30 8.22 19.23
N ILE A 47 6.22 7.78 18.36
CA ILE A 47 5.99 6.68 17.40
C ILE A 47 5.60 5.37 18.11
N ASP A 48 6.26 5.06 19.23
CA ASP A 48 6.02 3.82 19.99
C ASP A 48 4.59 3.73 20.57
N ASP A 49 3.91 4.87 20.69
CA ASP A 49 2.55 4.95 21.20
C ASP A 49 1.48 4.90 20.10
N LEU A 50 1.87 4.89 18.81
CA LEU A 50 0.91 4.80 17.70
C LEU A 50 -0.02 3.60 17.86
N ALA A 51 0.51 2.46 18.32
CA ALA A 51 -0.24 1.24 18.60
C ALA A 51 -1.52 1.45 19.45
N LYS A 52 -1.55 2.49 20.30
CA LYS A 52 -2.70 2.85 21.16
C LYS A 52 -3.86 3.47 20.39
N LEU A 53 -3.59 4.05 19.22
CA LEU A 53 -4.62 4.65 18.36
C LEU A 53 -5.34 3.56 17.57
N PRO A 54 -6.65 3.73 17.31
CA PRO A 54 -7.36 2.85 16.39
C PRO A 54 -6.79 2.96 14.98
N VAL A 55 -6.87 1.86 14.23
CA VAL A 55 -6.55 1.86 12.79
C VAL A 55 -7.67 2.56 12.04
N LEU A 56 -7.32 3.55 11.22
CA LEU A 56 -8.25 4.23 10.32
C LEU A 56 -8.47 3.38 9.07
N ARG A 57 -9.67 2.82 8.92
CA ARG A 57 -10.02 2.01 7.74
C ARG A 57 -10.74 2.85 6.67
N LYS A 58 -10.53 2.51 5.40
CA LYS A 58 -11.23 3.14 4.26
C LYS A 58 -12.76 3.14 4.40
N SER A 59 -13.33 2.09 4.99
CA SER A 59 -14.77 2.00 5.23
C SER A 59 -15.29 3.05 6.23
N GLU A 60 -14.45 3.50 7.16
CA GLU A 60 -14.78 4.59 8.09
C GLU A 60 -14.72 5.94 7.36
N MET A 61 -13.71 6.14 6.51
CA MET A 61 -13.62 7.35 5.68
C MET A 61 -14.86 7.57 4.81
N VAL A 62 -15.38 6.51 4.18
CA VAL A 62 -16.62 6.60 3.38
C VAL A 62 -17.79 7.08 4.25
N LYS A 63 -17.95 6.53 5.46
CA LYS A 63 -19.01 6.95 6.39
C LYS A 63 -18.84 8.41 6.78
N TRP A 64 -17.63 8.79 7.19
CA TRP A 64 -17.32 10.16 7.59
C TRP A 64 -17.59 11.15 6.47
N GLN A 65 -17.21 10.84 5.22
CA GLN A 65 -17.43 11.71 4.07
C GLN A 65 -18.90 11.86 3.69
N VAL A 66 -19.73 10.85 3.94
CA VAL A 66 -21.20 10.98 3.81
C VAL A 66 -21.76 11.91 4.89
N GLU A 67 -21.29 11.78 6.13
CA GLU A 67 -21.75 12.60 7.25
C GLU A 67 -21.26 14.05 7.18
N LYS A 68 -20.00 14.25 6.73
CA LYS A 68 -19.31 15.55 6.66
C LYS A 68 -18.51 15.68 5.35
N PRO A 69 -19.17 15.97 4.21
CA PRO A 69 -18.47 16.16 2.94
C PRO A 69 -17.49 17.35 2.96
N PRO A 70 -16.43 17.36 2.12
CA PRO A 70 -16.04 16.28 1.21
C PRO A 70 -15.05 15.27 1.84
N PHE A 71 -14.36 15.61 2.94
CA PHE A 71 -13.26 14.80 3.50
C PHE A 71 -13.54 14.17 4.86
N GLY A 72 -14.79 14.20 5.33
CA GLY A 72 -15.19 13.47 6.52
C GLY A 72 -14.66 14.03 7.84
N GLY A 73 -14.47 15.35 7.91
CA GLY A 73 -13.93 16.02 9.12
C GLY A 73 -12.42 15.84 9.32
N ILE A 74 -11.70 15.23 8.37
CA ILE A 74 -10.24 15.25 8.35
C ILE A 74 -9.77 16.70 8.13
N ASN A 75 -8.79 17.15 8.91
CA ASN A 75 -8.28 18.53 8.86
C ASN A 75 -7.40 18.77 7.61
N THR A 76 -8.06 18.95 6.47
CA THR A 76 -7.42 19.03 5.16
C THR A 76 -7.12 20.47 4.75
N SER A 77 -5.92 20.74 4.21
CA SER A 77 -5.49 22.05 3.67
C SER A 77 -4.82 21.93 2.29
N ASN A 78 -4.47 23.08 1.68
CA ASN A 78 -3.68 23.16 0.43
C ASN A 78 -4.23 22.28 -0.74
N VAL A 79 -5.55 22.24 -0.87
CA VAL A 79 -6.24 21.39 -1.85
C VAL A 79 -6.28 22.09 -3.20
N ALA A 80 -5.58 21.53 -4.19
CA ALA A 80 -5.66 21.98 -5.58
C ALA A 80 -6.61 21.11 -6.42
N HIS A 81 -6.75 19.83 -6.05
CA HIS A 81 -7.63 18.86 -6.69
C HIS A 81 -8.45 18.10 -5.65
N ILE A 82 -9.67 17.71 -6.02
CA ILE A 82 -10.46 16.72 -5.30
C ILE A 82 -10.63 15.54 -6.24
N PHE A 83 -10.09 14.39 -5.86
CA PHE A 83 -10.17 13.13 -6.59
C PHE A 83 -11.30 12.27 -6.04
N GLN A 84 -11.67 11.23 -6.79
CA GLN A 84 -12.61 10.21 -6.39
C GLN A 84 -12.09 8.83 -6.78
N SER A 85 -11.75 8.02 -5.77
CA SER A 85 -11.45 6.60 -5.94
C SER A 85 -12.70 5.72 -5.87
N PRO A 86 -12.63 4.47 -6.39
CA PRO A 86 -13.67 3.48 -6.19
C PRO A 86 -14.01 3.29 -4.70
N GLY A 87 -15.28 3.08 -4.38
CA GLY A 87 -15.75 3.05 -2.99
C GLY A 87 -16.36 4.38 -2.53
N PRO A 88 -16.92 5.15 -3.46
CA PRO A 88 -16.83 6.62 -3.57
C PRO A 88 -16.08 7.34 -2.43
N ILE A 89 -14.75 7.20 -2.40
CA ILE A 89 -13.88 7.94 -1.47
C ILE A 89 -13.37 9.18 -2.20
N TYR A 90 -13.42 10.35 -1.56
CA TYR A 90 -12.83 11.58 -2.06
C TYR A 90 -11.51 11.89 -1.36
N GLU A 91 -10.47 12.20 -2.12
CA GLU A 91 -9.14 12.52 -1.60
C GLU A 91 -8.67 13.89 -2.11
N PRO A 92 -7.99 14.69 -1.28
CA PRO A 92 -7.36 15.93 -1.71
C PRO A 92 -6.08 15.65 -2.51
N GLY A 93 -5.73 16.59 -3.39
CA GLY A 93 -4.42 16.60 -4.05
C GLY A 93 -3.80 17.98 -4.08
N GLY A 94 -2.57 18.08 -3.57
CA GLY A 94 -1.74 19.28 -3.66
C GLY A 94 -0.92 19.35 -4.96
N ILE A 95 -0.37 20.54 -5.24
CA ILE A 95 0.54 20.80 -6.37
C ILE A 95 1.89 21.38 -5.94
N THR A 96 2.12 21.55 -4.64
CA THR A 96 3.41 22.01 -4.12
C THR A 96 4.51 21.00 -4.44
N TYR A 97 5.76 21.45 -4.30
CA TYR A 97 6.93 20.67 -4.69
C TYR A 97 6.92 19.28 -4.03
N ASP A 98 6.87 18.24 -4.87
CA ASP A 98 6.86 16.82 -4.48
C ASP A 98 5.84 16.44 -3.39
N TRP A 99 4.65 17.06 -3.39
CA TRP A 99 3.56 16.78 -2.44
C TRP A 99 3.22 15.28 -2.32
N TRP A 100 3.28 14.54 -3.42
CA TRP A 100 3.00 13.10 -3.46
C TRP A 100 4.23 12.20 -3.17
N ARG A 101 5.40 12.80 -2.96
CA ARG A 101 6.66 12.16 -2.54
C ARG A 101 7.19 11.10 -3.52
N VAL A 102 6.96 11.31 -4.82
CA VAL A 102 7.39 10.40 -5.89
C VAL A 102 8.77 10.79 -6.44
N GLY A 103 9.26 12.01 -6.15
CA GLY A 103 10.54 12.50 -6.62
C GLY A 103 11.73 11.58 -6.28
N ARG A 104 11.81 11.06 -5.05
CA ARG A 104 12.86 10.12 -4.64
C ARG A 104 12.88 8.85 -5.48
N PHE A 105 11.70 8.30 -5.79
CA PHE A 105 11.58 7.10 -6.63
C PHE A 105 12.09 7.37 -8.04
N LEU A 106 11.63 8.44 -8.68
CA LEU A 106 12.05 8.79 -10.04
C LEU A 106 13.56 9.09 -10.09
N HIS A 107 14.08 9.77 -9.08
CA HIS A 107 15.52 10.03 -8.96
C HIS A 107 16.32 8.72 -8.76
N ALA A 108 15.84 7.79 -7.94
CA ALA A 108 16.47 6.48 -7.74
C ALA A 108 16.52 5.63 -9.02
N LEU A 109 15.52 5.79 -9.91
CA LEU A 109 15.49 5.23 -11.26
C LEU A 109 16.37 5.99 -12.26
N GLY A 110 16.92 7.14 -11.88
CA GLY A 110 17.75 7.99 -12.74
C GLY A 110 16.95 8.84 -13.74
N ILE A 111 15.68 9.10 -13.45
CA ILE A 111 14.87 10.08 -14.17
C ILE A 111 15.15 11.47 -13.59
N GLY A 112 15.35 12.47 -14.45
CA GLY A 112 15.50 13.85 -14.01
C GLY A 112 15.59 14.84 -15.17
N LYS A 113 16.32 15.94 -14.96
CA LYS A 113 16.48 17.00 -15.96
C LYS A 113 17.00 16.44 -17.30
N GLY A 114 16.24 16.71 -18.36
CA GLY A 114 16.53 16.26 -19.73
C GLY A 114 15.75 15.02 -20.15
N ASP A 115 15.11 14.30 -19.20
CA ASP A 115 14.17 13.25 -19.55
C ASP A 115 12.82 13.80 -19.98
N ILE A 116 12.17 13.05 -20.88
CA ILE A 116 10.77 13.23 -21.23
C ILE A 116 10.02 11.97 -20.78
N VAL A 117 9.22 12.10 -19.72
CA VAL A 117 8.41 11.04 -19.14
C VAL A 117 7.07 11.00 -19.86
N GLN A 118 6.80 9.92 -20.59
CA GLN A 118 5.47 9.60 -21.09
C GLN A 118 4.65 9.02 -19.94
N ASN A 119 3.79 9.86 -19.36
CA ASN A 119 2.95 9.48 -18.24
C ASN A 119 1.62 8.89 -18.75
N CYS A 120 1.52 7.58 -18.67
CA CYS A 120 0.39 6.78 -19.11
C CYS A 120 -0.58 6.41 -17.97
N PHE A 121 -0.44 7.01 -16.77
CA PHE A 121 -1.51 6.95 -15.77
C PHE A 121 -2.70 7.84 -16.16
N GLY A 122 -3.90 7.48 -15.69
CA GLY A 122 -5.10 8.27 -15.93
C GLY A 122 -5.04 9.67 -15.29
N TYR A 123 -5.45 10.68 -16.05
CA TYR A 123 -5.64 12.07 -15.62
C TYR A 123 -7.14 12.38 -15.52
N HIS A 124 -7.84 11.63 -14.68
CA HIS A 124 -9.28 11.73 -14.50
C HIS A 124 -9.63 11.81 -13.00
N LEU A 125 -10.76 11.20 -12.60
CA LEU A 125 -11.18 11.09 -11.21
C LEU A 125 -10.12 10.52 -10.24
N THR A 126 -9.18 9.66 -10.66
CA THR A 126 -8.17 9.11 -9.75
C THR A 126 -6.84 9.86 -9.88
N PRO A 127 -6.05 9.97 -8.79
CA PRO A 127 -4.90 10.88 -8.74
C PRO A 127 -3.63 10.37 -9.44
N ALA A 128 -3.62 9.15 -10.00
CA ALA A 128 -2.38 8.50 -10.43
C ALA A 128 -1.56 9.32 -11.45
N GLY A 129 -2.22 9.94 -12.44
CA GLY A 129 -1.57 10.86 -13.38
C GLY A 129 -0.92 12.05 -12.68
N SER A 130 -1.65 12.70 -11.78
CA SER A 130 -1.18 13.86 -11.00
C SER A 130 -0.06 13.51 -10.02
N ILE A 131 -0.11 12.32 -9.40
CA ILE A 131 0.92 11.80 -8.49
C ILE A 131 2.27 11.72 -9.21
N PHE A 132 2.29 11.04 -10.36
CA PHE A 132 3.53 10.87 -11.13
C PHE A 132 4.00 12.16 -11.79
N GLU A 133 3.08 12.99 -12.27
CA GLU A 133 3.42 14.30 -12.82
C GLU A 133 4.09 15.21 -11.79
N ASN A 134 3.59 15.23 -10.55
CA ASN A 134 4.15 16.00 -9.46
C ASN A 134 5.58 15.55 -9.14
N GLY A 135 5.82 14.23 -9.04
CA GLY A 135 7.16 13.67 -8.85
C GLY A 135 8.11 13.95 -10.02
N ALA A 136 7.62 13.83 -11.27
CA ALA A 136 8.43 14.06 -12.47
C ALA A 136 8.90 15.53 -12.55
N ARG A 137 8.02 16.47 -12.20
CA ARG A 137 8.38 17.90 -12.08
C ARG A 137 9.38 18.11 -10.94
N ALA A 138 9.28 17.38 -9.84
CA ALA A 138 10.20 17.52 -8.70
C ALA A 138 11.66 17.13 -9.05
N VAL A 139 11.85 16.15 -9.94
CA VAL A 139 13.17 15.77 -10.47
C VAL A 139 13.60 16.59 -11.71
N GLY A 140 12.76 17.53 -12.15
CA GLY A 140 13.02 18.41 -13.29
C GLY A 140 12.84 17.76 -14.66
N ALA A 141 12.14 16.63 -14.75
CA ALA A 141 11.81 15.98 -16.01
C ALA A 141 10.63 16.67 -16.70
N THR A 142 10.61 16.61 -18.03
CA THR A 142 9.46 17.03 -18.84
C THR A 142 8.42 15.92 -18.83
N VAL A 143 7.13 16.27 -18.77
CA VAL A 143 6.03 15.30 -18.78
C VAL A 143 5.25 15.42 -20.08
N LEU A 144 5.08 14.29 -20.76
CA LEU A 144 4.05 14.08 -21.78
C LEU A 144 2.85 13.42 -21.08
N PRO A 145 1.75 14.16 -20.79
CA PRO A 145 0.59 13.64 -20.05
C PRO A 145 -0.28 12.78 -20.99
N ALA A 146 0.18 11.58 -21.29
CA ALA A 146 -0.35 10.77 -22.38
C ALA A 146 -1.63 10.01 -22.02
N GLY A 147 -1.85 9.75 -20.73
CA GLY A 147 -3.02 8.99 -20.26
C GLY A 147 -3.05 7.55 -20.77
N THR A 148 -4.22 6.92 -20.72
CA THR A 148 -4.41 5.52 -21.09
C THR A 148 -5.03 5.35 -22.48
N GLY A 149 -4.80 4.20 -23.11
CA GLY A 149 -5.48 3.80 -24.35
C GLY A 149 -4.91 4.44 -25.61
N GLN A 150 -5.55 4.15 -26.76
CA GLN A 150 -5.11 4.57 -28.10
C GLN A 150 -3.64 4.23 -28.39
N THR A 151 -3.27 2.95 -28.29
CA THR A 151 -1.87 2.50 -28.33
C THR A 151 -1.08 2.98 -29.55
N GLU A 152 -1.69 3.04 -30.74
CA GLU A 152 -1.01 3.60 -31.93
C GLU A 152 -0.65 5.09 -31.76
N LEU A 153 -1.53 5.87 -31.13
CA LEU A 153 -1.26 7.26 -30.77
C LEU A 153 -0.15 7.35 -29.73
N GLN A 154 -0.14 6.44 -28.74
CA GLN A 154 0.92 6.38 -27.73
C GLN A 154 2.29 6.13 -28.36
N VAL A 155 2.40 5.19 -29.31
CA VAL A 155 3.64 4.90 -30.01
C VAL A 155 4.08 6.09 -30.86
N ARG A 156 3.14 6.71 -31.60
CA ARG A 156 3.45 7.90 -32.41
C ARG A 156 3.94 9.05 -31.53
N ALA A 157 3.24 9.35 -30.44
CA ALA A 157 3.63 10.41 -29.52
C ALA A 157 4.98 10.12 -28.84
N ALA A 158 5.21 8.88 -28.41
CA ALA A 158 6.49 8.44 -27.84
C ALA A 158 7.66 8.73 -28.79
N LYS A 159 7.49 8.36 -30.07
CA LYS A 159 8.48 8.55 -31.13
C LYS A 159 8.68 10.03 -31.48
N ASP A 160 7.61 10.74 -31.79
CA ASP A 160 7.66 12.11 -32.32
C ASP A 160 8.13 13.12 -31.27
N VAL A 161 7.72 12.93 -30.01
CA VAL A 161 8.17 13.76 -28.88
C VAL A 161 9.56 13.34 -28.41
N GLY A 162 9.98 12.10 -28.68
CA GLY A 162 11.26 11.56 -28.24
C GLY A 162 11.27 11.20 -26.75
N SER A 163 10.21 10.54 -26.27
CA SER A 163 10.08 10.11 -24.87
C SER A 163 11.24 9.19 -24.46
N THR A 164 11.89 9.51 -23.33
CA THR A 164 13.06 8.78 -22.81
C THR A 164 12.71 7.87 -21.64
N ALA A 165 11.58 8.13 -20.99
CA ALA A 165 11.10 7.38 -19.84
C ALA A 165 9.58 7.14 -19.92
N TYR A 166 9.14 6.06 -19.29
CA TYR A 166 7.74 5.69 -19.13
C TYR A 166 7.31 5.83 -17.66
N ALA A 167 6.08 6.27 -17.43
CA ALA A 167 5.38 6.09 -16.16
C ALA A 167 3.98 5.50 -16.39
N GLY A 168 3.60 4.45 -15.66
CA GLY A 168 2.29 3.80 -15.84
C GLY A 168 2.20 2.42 -15.18
N THR A 169 1.17 1.65 -15.51
CA THR A 169 1.09 0.26 -15.03
C THR A 169 2.13 -0.62 -15.72
N PRO A 170 2.67 -1.65 -15.05
CA PRO A 170 3.68 -2.51 -15.64
C PRO A 170 3.26 -3.07 -17.01
N ASP A 171 2.11 -3.70 -17.10
CA ASP A 171 1.62 -4.40 -18.29
C ASP A 171 1.39 -3.48 -19.49
N TYR A 172 1.01 -2.22 -19.27
CA TYR A 172 0.66 -1.33 -20.38
C TYR A 172 1.89 -0.86 -21.19
N LEU A 173 3.07 -0.77 -20.56
CA LEU A 173 4.31 -0.51 -21.30
C LEU A 173 4.58 -1.61 -22.33
N LYS A 174 4.32 -2.88 -21.99
CA LYS A 174 4.47 -3.99 -22.94
C LYS A 174 3.56 -3.82 -24.15
N VAL A 175 2.30 -3.45 -23.93
CA VAL A 175 1.34 -3.20 -25.02
C VAL A 175 1.83 -2.11 -25.98
N ILE A 176 2.44 -1.03 -25.45
CA ILE A 176 3.02 0.04 -26.27
C ILE A 176 4.24 -0.46 -27.05
N LEU A 177 5.15 -1.19 -26.41
CA LEU A 177 6.37 -1.72 -27.05
C LEU A 177 6.05 -2.74 -28.14
N ASP A 178 5.13 -3.68 -27.89
CA ASP A 178 4.70 -4.68 -28.88
C ASP A 178 4.02 -4.01 -30.09
N LYS A 179 3.22 -2.97 -29.86
CA LYS A 179 2.62 -2.19 -30.96
C LYS A 179 3.69 -1.41 -31.73
N ALA A 180 4.74 -0.91 -31.06
CA ALA A 180 5.85 -0.24 -31.73
C ALA A 180 6.60 -1.20 -32.67
N ASP A 181 6.84 -2.44 -32.22
CA ASP A 181 7.43 -3.49 -33.06
C ASP A 181 6.54 -3.81 -34.26
N GLU A 182 5.22 -3.97 -34.06
CA GLU A 182 4.24 -4.26 -35.10
C GLU A 182 4.24 -3.21 -36.22
N ILE A 183 4.33 -1.92 -35.87
CA ILE A 183 4.29 -0.81 -36.85
C ILE A 183 5.67 -0.34 -37.29
N GLY A 184 6.75 -1.02 -36.87
CA GLY A 184 8.13 -0.67 -37.24
C GLY A 184 8.61 0.66 -36.67
N ALA A 185 8.15 1.04 -35.48
CA ALA A 185 8.58 2.26 -34.78
C ALA A 185 9.63 1.95 -33.69
N THR A 186 10.74 2.69 -33.70
CA THR A 186 11.73 2.64 -32.63
C THR A 186 11.42 3.71 -31.58
N LEU A 187 11.37 3.31 -30.31
CA LEU A 187 11.16 4.20 -29.16
C LEU A 187 12.46 4.41 -28.37
N ASN A 188 12.65 5.59 -27.79
CA ASN A 188 13.85 5.94 -27.02
C ASN A 188 13.71 5.68 -25.50
N ILE A 189 12.66 4.97 -25.09
CA ILE A 189 12.38 4.68 -23.69
C ILE A 189 13.48 3.75 -23.16
N SER A 190 14.18 4.18 -22.12
CA SER A 190 15.24 3.41 -21.45
C SER A 190 15.01 3.22 -19.95
N LYS A 191 14.01 3.91 -19.40
CA LYS A 191 13.63 3.88 -17.98
C LYS A 191 12.12 3.75 -17.86
N ALA A 192 11.65 2.91 -16.95
CA ALA A 192 10.23 2.70 -16.68
C ALA A 192 9.95 2.78 -15.18
N ALA A 193 9.17 3.78 -14.78
CA ALA A 193 8.68 3.98 -13.42
C ALA A 193 7.27 3.40 -13.33
N VAL A 194 7.11 2.21 -12.75
CA VAL A 194 5.83 1.50 -12.76
C VAL A 194 5.16 1.45 -11.39
N GLY A 195 3.84 1.41 -11.37
CA GLY A 195 3.03 1.35 -10.16
C GLY A 195 1.57 0.98 -10.46
N GLY A 196 0.72 0.89 -9.44
CA GLY A 196 -0.71 0.60 -9.61
C GLY A 196 -1.06 -0.83 -10.07
N GLY A 197 -0.06 -1.70 -10.23
CA GLY A 197 -0.21 -3.12 -10.56
C GLY A 197 1.07 -3.88 -10.23
N ALA A 198 1.01 -5.22 -10.21
CA ALA A 198 2.17 -6.06 -9.89
C ALA A 198 3.17 -6.13 -11.05
N LEU A 199 4.47 -5.92 -10.76
CA LEU A 199 5.55 -6.14 -11.73
C LEU A 199 6.12 -7.55 -11.56
N PHE A 200 5.67 -8.48 -12.41
CA PHE A 200 6.17 -9.86 -12.38
C PHE A 200 7.62 -9.97 -12.88
N PRO A 201 8.42 -10.93 -12.36
CA PRO A 201 9.81 -11.13 -12.79
C PRO A 201 9.99 -11.35 -14.29
N SER A 202 9.05 -12.05 -14.94
CA SER A 202 9.07 -12.28 -16.40
C SER A 202 8.95 -10.98 -17.18
N LEU A 203 8.01 -10.12 -16.80
CA LEU A 203 7.77 -8.83 -17.44
C LEU A 203 8.96 -7.88 -17.23
N ARG A 204 9.54 -7.87 -16.02
CA ARG A 204 10.76 -7.10 -15.74
C ARG A 204 11.93 -7.56 -16.61
N LYS A 205 12.10 -8.88 -16.77
CA LYS A 205 13.15 -9.43 -17.63
C LYS A 205 12.95 -9.00 -19.09
N GLU A 206 11.71 -9.01 -19.59
CA GLU A 206 11.41 -8.57 -20.95
C GLU A 206 11.83 -7.10 -21.18
N TYR A 207 11.60 -6.21 -20.21
CA TYR A 207 12.07 -4.83 -20.29
C TYR A 207 13.60 -4.74 -20.26
N ALA A 208 14.26 -5.49 -19.39
CA ALA A 208 15.72 -5.53 -19.34
C ALA A 208 16.34 -6.03 -20.65
N ASP A 209 15.74 -7.04 -21.30
CA ASP A 209 16.18 -7.56 -22.60
C ASP A 209 16.05 -6.50 -23.72
N ARG A 210 15.13 -5.54 -23.57
CA ARG A 210 14.97 -4.37 -24.44
C ARG A 210 15.86 -3.18 -24.02
N GLY A 211 16.70 -3.32 -23.00
CA GLY A 211 17.57 -2.25 -22.48
C GLY A 211 16.84 -1.22 -21.61
N ILE A 212 15.67 -1.57 -21.07
CA ILE A 212 14.84 -0.69 -20.24
C ILE A 212 15.02 -1.06 -18.77
N LEU A 213 15.55 -0.14 -17.97
CA LEU A 213 15.54 -0.28 -16.52
C LEU A 213 14.12 -0.03 -16.00
N CYS A 214 13.47 -1.06 -15.48
CA CYS A 214 12.13 -0.98 -14.92
C CYS A 214 12.18 -1.17 -13.40
N LEU A 215 11.74 -0.15 -12.65
CA LEU A 215 11.61 -0.17 -11.19
C LEU A 215 10.17 0.15 -10.80
N GLN A 216 9.73 -0.41 -9.68
CA GLN A 216 8.37 -0.27 -9.18
C GLN A 216 8.29 0.60 -7.92
N ASN A 217 7.20 1.34 -7.76
CA ASN A 217 6.78 1.87 -6.46
C ASN A 217 5.46 1.29 -5.98
N TYR A 218 5.28 1.36 -4.66
CA TYR A 218 4.04 1.14 -3.96
C TYR A 218 3.46 2.49 -3.54
N ALA A 219 2.27 2.79 -4.04
CA ALA A 219 1.56 4.05 -3.79
C ALA A 219 0.05 3.81 -3.70
N THR A 220 -0.65 4.69 -2.99
CA THR A 220 -2.12 4.71 -2.95
C THR A 220 -2.64 6.09 -3.34
N ALA A 221 -3.92 6.17 -3.71
CA ALA A 221 -4.57 7.44 -4.03
C ALA A 221 -4.58 8.40 -2.83
N ASP A 222 -4.72 7.87 -1.62
CA ASP A 222 -4.81 8.63 -0.38
C ASP A 222 -3.44 9.16 0.09
N LEU A 223 -2.39 8.34 -0.05
CA LEU A 223 -1.08 8.61 0.55
C LEU A 223 -0.08 9.19 -0.45
N GLY A 224 -0.22 8.91 -1.75
CA GLY A 224 0.89 9.02 -2.70
C GLY A 224 1.89 7.90 -2.49
N ASN A 225 3.18 8.23 -2.54
CA ASN A 225 4.25 7.24 -2.40
C ASN A 225 4.33 6.67 -0.96
N VAL A 226 4.39 5.34 -0.87
CA VAL A 226 4.59 4.59 0.39
C VAL A 226 5.98 3.98 0.44
N ALA A 227 6.38 3.27 -0.61
CA ALA A 227 7.70 2.67 -0.72
C ALA A 227 8.12 2.52 -2.19
N TYR A 228 9.41 2.41 -2.48
CA TYR A 228 9.90 2.34 -3.85
C TYR A 228 11.17 1.50 -4.00
N GLU A 229 11.32 0.86 -5.15
CA GLU A 229 12.55 0.16 -5.50
C GLU A 229 13.68 1.14 -5.85
N SER A 230 14.91 0.71 -5.60
CA SER A 230 16.11 1.33 -6.17
C SER A 230 16.76 0.37 -7.18
N GLN A 231 17.83 0.81 -7.86
CA GLN A 231 18.60 -0.05 -8.77
C GLN A 231 19.15 -1.32 -8.12
N ALA A 232 19.24 -1.36 -6.78
CA ALA A 232 19.62 -2.58 -6.07
C ALA A 232 18.58 -3.71 -6.22
N GLN A 233 17.31 -3.38 -6.44
CA GLN A 233 16.20 -4.35 -6.56
C GLN A 233 16.09 -5.33 -5.37
N GLU A 234 16.54 -4.91 -4.19
CA GLU A 234 16.44 -5.67 -2.95
C GLU A 234 15.33 -5.09 -2.07
N GLY A 235 14.08 -5.30 -2.46
CA GLY A 235 12.91 -4.77 -1.76
C GLY A 235 12.65 -3.27 -1.98
N MET A 236 11.57 -2.78 -1.38
CA MET A 236 11.11 -1.40 -1.50
C MET A 236 11.49 -0.59 -0.28
N ILE A 237 12.15 0.54 -0.48
CA ILE A 237 12.59 1.48 0.55
C ILE A 237 11.39 2.35 0.92
N VAL A 238 11.05 2.40 2.20
CA VAL A 238 9.94 3.22 2.70
C VAL A 238 10.23 4.70 2.50
N ASP A 239 9.23 5.48 2.12
CA ASP A 239 9.38 6.92 1.93
C ASP A 239 9.65 7.64 3.28
N GLU A 240 10.41 8.73 3.23
CA GLU A 240 10.84 9.45 4.43
C GLU A 240 9.71 10.31 5.07
N GLY A 241 8.64 10.60 4.31
CA GLY A 241 7.50 11.42 4.73
C GLY A 241 6.32 10.62 5.28
N ILE A 242 6.55 9.36 5.69
CA ILE A 242 5.54 8.52 6.34
C ILE A 242 6.16 7.72 7.49
N ILE A 243 5.32 7.22 8.38
CA ILE A 243 5.64 6.16 9.34
C ILE A 243 4.85 4.92 8.91
N LEU A 244 5.53 3.78 8.82
CA LEU A 244 4.96 2.52 8.37
C LEU A 244 4.97 1.49 9.50
N GLU A 245 3.83 0.86 9.73
CA GLU A 245 3.66 -0.27 10.63
C GLU A 245 3.20 -1.49 9.82
N ILE A 246 3.59 -2.69 10.24
CA ILE A 246 3.00 -3.95 9.73
C ILE A 246 2.22 -4.56 10.90
N VAL A 247 0.92 -4.78 10.72
CA VAL A 247 0.02 -5.26 11.78
C VAL A 247 -0.67 -6.56 11.40
N THR A 248 -1.18 -7.31 12.38
CA THR A 248 -2.02 -8.47 12.10
C THR A 248 -3.32 -8.00 11.42
N PRO A 249 -3.70 -8.55 10.25
CA PRO A 249 -4.90 -8.12 9.53
C PRO A 249 -6.16 -8.14 10.38
N GLY A 250 -6.99 -7.10 10.26
CA GLY A 250 -8.21 -6.94 11.08
C GLY A 250 -7.96 -6.41 12.50
N THR A 251 -6.70 -6.26 12.93
CA THR A 251 -6.32 -5.70 14.24
C THR A 251 -5.58 -4.35 14.09
N GLY A 252 -5.02 -3.84 15.19
CA GLY A 252 -3.99 -2.79 15.20
C GLY A 252 -2.67 -3.24 15.83
N THR A 253 -2.48 -4.55 16.03
CA THR A 253 -1.34 -5.15 16.74
C THR A 253 -0.17 -5.38 15.80
N LEU A 254 1.00 -4.84 16.14
CA LEU A 254 2.24 -5.03 15.38
C LEU A 254 2.61 -6.52 15.27
N VAL A 255 3.13 -6.90 14.11
CA VAL A 255 3.79 -8.21 13.93
C VAL A 255 5.29 -8.09 14.19
N GLU A 256 5.97 -9.21 14.44
CA GLU A 256 7.42 -9.22 14.55
C GLU A 256 8.09 -8.90 13.20
N PRO A 257 9.29 -8.30 13.21
CA PRO A 257 10.03 -8.04 11.99
C PRO A 257 10.20 -9.28 11.10
N GLY A 258 9.81 -9.17 9.83
CA GLY A 258 9.90 -10.25 8.84
C GLY A 258 8.60 -11.04 8.64
N GLU A 259 7.64 -10.92 9.56
CA GLU A 259 6.30 -11.48 9.40
C GLU A 259 5.46 -10.71 8.37
N VAL A 260 4.54 -11.42 7.72
CA VAL A 260 3.58 -10.80 6.80
C VAL A 260 2.38 -10.27 7.57
N GLY A 261 2.02 -9.02 7.30
CA GLY A 261 0.83 -8.38 7.88
C GLY A 261 0.30 -7.24 7.02
N GLU A 262 -0.77 -6.61 7.47
CA GLU A 262 -1.41 -5.45 6.85
C GLU A 262 -0.52 -4.21 7.00
N VAL A 263 -0.34 -3.47 5.90
CA VAL A 263 0.42 -2.22 5.89
C VAL A 263 -0.44 -1.09 6.44
N ILE A 264 0.00 -0.50 7.54
CA ILE A 264 -0.61 0.69 8.14
C ILE A 264 0.35 1.87 7.95
N VAL A 265 -0.18 3.01 7.54
CA VAL A 265 0.61 4.20 7.27
C VAL A 265 0.09 5.40 8.06
N THR A 266 0.99 6.08 8.75
CA THR A 266 0.76 7.43 9.25
C THR A 266 1.47 8.43 8.34
N SER A 267 0.69 9.29 7.68
CA SER A 267 1.17 10.32 6.77
C SER A 267 1.73 11.50 7.56
N LEU A 268 2.95 11.94 7.23
CA LEU A 268 3.56 13.17 7.78
C LEU A 268 3.31 14.39 6.87
N ASN A 269 2.33 14.31 5.98
CA ASN A 269 1.87 15.44 5.18
C ASN A 269 0.78 16.22 5.94
N PRO A 270 1.04 17.46 6.39
CA PRO A 270 0.07 18.23 7.17
C PRO A 270 -1.22 18.56 6.41
N ASP A 271 -1.17 18.57 5.09
CA ASP A 271 -2.31 18.92 4.26
C ASP A 271 -3.41 17.84 4.26
N TYR A 272 -3.06 16.58 4.58
CA TYR A 272 -4.02 15.49 4.65
C TYR A 272 -3.59 14.46 5.70
N PRO A 273 -3.94 14.70 6.99
CA PRO A 273 -3.41 13.94 8.12
C PRO A 273 -4.10 12.59 8.31
N LEU A 274 -3.72 11.62 7.49
CA LEU A 274 -4.11 10.22 7.67
C LEU A 274 -3.22 9.55 8.72
N ILE A 275 -3.80 9.27 9.90
CA ILE A 275 -3.12 8.62 11.03
C ILE A 275 -3.54 7.16 11.09
N ARG A 276 -2.56 6.25 11.19
CA ARG A 276 -2.74 4.78 11.18
C ARG A 276 -3.73 4.30 10.12
N PHE A 277 -3.58 4.80 8.91
CA PHE A 277 -4.43 4.45 7.79
C PHE A 277 -4.11 3.07 7.23
N ALA A 278 -5.10 2.19 7.21
CA ALA A 278 -5.01 0.87 6.61
C ALA A 278 -5.06 0.95 5.09
N THR A 279 -3.99 0.52 4.43
CA THR A 279 -3.93 0.53 2.96
C THR A 279 -4.82 -0.57 2.35
N GLY A 280 -5.02 -1.66 3.10
CA GLY A 280 -5.65 -2.90 2.66
C GLY A 280 -4.71 -3.89 1.97
N ASP A 281 -3.40 -3.63 1.97
CA ASP A 281 -2.39 -4.49 1.34
C ASP A 281 -1.52 -5.20 2.38
N LEU A 282 -0.97 -6.36 2.00
CA LEU A 282 -0.03 -7.12 2.81
C LEU A 282 1.42 -6.83 2.42
N SER A 283 2.30 -6.77 3.41
CA SER A 283 3.76 -6.76 3.21
C SER A 283 4.48 -7.31 4.44
N ALA A 284 5.81 -7.31 4.39
CA ALA A 284 6.68 -7.67 5.50
C ALA A 284 7.92 -6.79 5.51
N VAL A 285 8.40 -6.44 6.71
CA VAL A 285 9.67 -5.71 6.89
C VAL A 285 10.85 -6.60 6.47
N MET A 286 11.83 -6.00 5.82
CA MET A 286 13.10 -6.65 5.48
C MET A 286 14.21 -6.19 6.42
N THR A 287 15.06 -7.12 6.81
CA THR A 287 16.22 -6.84 7.67
C THR A 287 17.38 -6.25 6.87
N GLY A 288 18.21 -5.45 7.52
CA GLY A 288 19.43 -4.88 6.96
C GLY A 288 19.21 -3.67 6.04
N THR A 289 20.27 -2.90 5.86
CA THR A 289 20.30 -1.68 5.05
C THR A 289 20.35 -2.02 3.56
N SER A 290 19.77 -1.16 2.72
CA SER A 290 19.85 -1.32 1.27
C SER A 290 21.30 -1.16 0.78
N PRO A 291 21.79 -2.00 -0.15
CA PRO A 291 23.12 -1.83 -0.74
C PRO A 291 23.23 -0.56 -1.60
N CYS A 292 22.12 0.12 -1.95
CA CYS A 292 22.19 1.43 -2.60
C CYS A 292 22.67 2.56 -1.66
N GLY A 293 22.78 2.27 -0.35
CA GLY A 293 23.21 3.20 0.69
C GLY A 293 22.10 4.07 1.27
N ARG A 294 20.85 3.89 0.83
CA ARG A 294 19.68 4.48 1.50
C ARG A 294 19.45 3.77 2.84
N THR A 295 19.20 4.56 3.88
CA THR A 295 19.23 4.07 5.26
C THR A 295 17.86 3.78 5.86
N ASN A 296 16.76 4.12 5.17
CA ASN A 296 15.42 3.81 5.66
C ASN A 296 15.14 2.30 5.64
N MET A 297 14.12 1.89 6.41
CA MET A 297 13.63 0.52 6.41
C MET A 297 13.15 0.10 5.01
N ARG A 298 13.16 -1.21 4.78
CA ARG A 298 12.66 -1.81 3.55
C ARG A 298 11.51 -2.76 3.84
N ILE A 299 10.61 -2.88 2.87
CA ILE A 299 9.55 -3.88 2.86
C ILE A 299 9.66 -4.75 1.60
N LYS A 300 9.09 -5.95 1.64
CA LYS A 300 9.08 -6.88 0.48
C LYS A 300 8.31 -6.33 -0.74
N GLY A 301 7.47 -5.31 -0.55
CA GLY A 301 6.53 -4.81 -1.54
C GLY A 301 5.15 -5.44 -1.36
N TRP A 302 4.31 -5.38 -2.40
CA TRP A 302 2.96 -5.94 -2.33
C TRP A 302 2.98 -7.47 -2.27
N MET A 303 2.36 -8.05 -1.24
CA MET A 303 2.28 -9.50 -1.01
C MET A 303 0.85 -10.05 -1.06
N GLY A 304 -0.11 -9.23 -1.49
CA GLY A 304 -1.53 -9.60 -1.51
C GLY A 304 -2.39 -8.57 -0.79
N ARG A 305 -3.65 -8.95 -0.57
CA ARG A 305 -4.69 -8.11 -0.01
C ARG A 305 -5.02 -8.53 1.43
N ALA A 306 -5.15 -7.56 2.32
CA ALA A 306 -5.49 -7.78 3.72
C ALA A 306 -7.02 -7.90 3.93
N ASP A 307 -7.83 -7.34 3.03
CA ASP A 307 -9.31 -7.38 3.05
C ASP A 307 -9.88 -8.75 2.62
N GLN A 308 -9.28 -9.82 3.13
CA GLN A 308 -9.66 -11.21 2.90
C GLN A 308 -11.11 -11.41 3.29
N THR A 309 -11.98 -11.67 2.31
CA THR A 309 -13.40 -11.89 2.57
C THR A 309 -13.84 -13.17 1.89
N ALA A 310 -14.43 -14.09 2.66
CA ALA A 310 -15.03 -15.31 2.13
C ALA A 310 -16.52 -15.35 2.45
N LYS A 311 -17.35 -15.73 1.47
CA LYS A 311 -18.78 -16.03 1.70
C LYS A 311 -18.93 -17.52 1.97
N ILE A 312 -19.22 -17.89 3.21
CA ILE A 312 -19.30 -19.28 3.67
C ILE A 312 -20.72 -19.51 4.20
N LYS A 313 -21.42 -20.54 3.68
CA LYS A 313 -22.81 -20.85 4.08
C LYS A 313 -23.75 -19.63 4.00
N GLY A 314 -23.53 -18.77 3.01
CA GLY A 314 -24.34 -17.57 2.79
C GLY A 314 -23.94 -16.32 3.60
N MET A 315 -22.99 -16.42 4.53
CA MET A 315 -22.53 -15.30 5.35
C MET A 315 -21.10 -14.88 5.01
N PHE A 316 -20.81 -13.57 5.09
CA PHE A 316 -19.47 -13.04 4.87
C PHE A 316 -18.65 -13.16 6.15
N VAL A 317 -17.43 -13.67 6.04
CA VAL A 317 -16.41 -13.63 7.09
C VAL A 317 -15.36 -12.61 6.69
N ARG A 318 -14.99 -11.74 7.62
CA ARG A 318 -13.98 -10.68 7.44
C ARG A 318 -12.87 -10.80 8.49
N PRO A 319 -11.67 -10.24 8.23
CA PRO A 319 -10.52 -10.34 9.13
C PRO A 319 -10.84 -9.84 10.55
N GLU A 320 -11.62 -8.77 10.67
CA GLU A 320 -12.02 -8.18 11.95
C GLU A 320 -12.83 -9.18 12.81
N GLN A 321 -13.63 -10.06 12.19
CA GLN A 321 -14.36 -11.08 12.93
C GLN A 321 -13.45 -12.19 13.46
N VAL A 322 -12.36 -12.49 12.74
CA VAL A 322 -11.33 -13.42 13.20
C VAL A 322 -10.51 -12.80 14.33
N ALA A 323 -10.20 -11.50 14.23
CA ALA A 323 -9.59 -10.74 15.31
C ALA A 323 -10.47 -10.72 16.57
N ASP A 324 -11.77 -10.45 16.43
CA ASP A 324 -12.73 -10.49 17.53
C ASP A 324 -12.79 -11.88 18.18
N LEU A 325 -12.72 -12.95 17.38
CA LEU A 325 -12.64 -14.32 17.91
C LEU A 325 -11.43 -14.49 18.83
N VAL A 326 -10.24 -14.14 18.35
CA VAL A 326 -9.00 -14.25 19.13
C VAL A 326 -9.10 -13.42 20.42
N ALA A 327 -9.59 -12.18 20.33
CA ALA A 327 -9.73 -11.29 21.47
C ALA A 327 -10.80 -11.75 22.48
N SER A 328 -11.83 -12.46 22.03
CA SER A 328 -12.95 -12.89 22.88
C SER A 328 -12.63 -14.03 23.84
N HIS A 329 -11.49 -14.70 23.67
CA HIS A 329 -11.17 -15.90 24.43
C HIS A 329 -9.66 -16.04 24.68
N GLU A 330 -9.23 -15.90 25.94
CA GLU A 330 -7.80 -15.90 26.34
C GLU A 330 -7.01 -17.15 25.91
N GLY A 331 -7.69 -18.28 25.77
CA GLY A 331 -7.08 -19.52 25.28
C GLY A 331 -6.69 -19.52 23.79
N ILE A 332 -7.04 -18.50 23.00
CA ILE A 332 -6.74 -18.43 21.57
C ILE A 332 -5.51 -17.55 21.36
N ALA A 333 -4.39 -18.14 20.93
CA ALA A 333 -3.20 -17.38 20.57
C ALA A 333 -3.33 -16.79 19.15
N ARG A 334 -3.78 -17.61 18.20
CA ARG A 334 -4.04 -17.22 16.80
C ARG A 334 -5.21 -18.04 16.26
N ALA A 335 -5.87 -17.52 15.22
CA ALA A 335 -6.90 -18.25 14.52
C ALA A 335 -6.79 -18.07 13.01
N ARG A 336 -7.13 -19.13 12.27
CA ARG A 336 -7.34 -19.08 10.82
C ARG A 336 -8.69 -19.70 10.48
N VAL A 337 -9.46 -19.01 9.66
CA VAL A 337 -10.71 -19.51 9.12
C VAL A 337 -10.46 -20.10 7.74
N VAL A 338 -10.75 -21.39 7.55
CA VAL A 338 -10.61 -22.08 6.28
C VAL A 338 -11.99 -22.41 5.73
N ALA A 339 -12.29 -21.89 4.54
CA ALA A 339 -13.46 -22.27 3.76
C ALA A 339 -13.08 -23.41 2.82
N SER A 340 -13.79 -24.54 2.90
CA SER A 340 -13.61 -25.68 2.00
C SER A 340 -14.96 -26.24 1.55
N ARG A 341 -14.95 -27.22 0.64
CA ARG A 341 -16.16 -27.88 0.14
C ARG A 341 -16.07 -29.37 0.39
N LYS A 342 -17.14 -29.96 0.95
CA LYS A 342 -17.28 -31.40 1.13
C LYS A 342 -18.71 -31.81 0.81
N ASP A 343 -18.87 -32.82 -0.05
CA ASP A 343 -20.17 -33.35 -0.48
C ASP A 343 -21.14 -32.24 -0.95
N GLU A 344 -20.66 -31.36 -1.84
CA GLU A 344 -21.38 -30.18 -2.37
C GLU A 344 -21.79 -29.10 -1.33
N LYS A 345 -21.28 -29.19 -0.09
CA LYS A 345 -21.58 -28.23 0.98
C LYS A 345 -20.35 -27.44 1.39
N ASP A 346 -20.56 -26.16 1.69
CA ASP A 346 -19.55 -25.32 2.33
C ASP A 346 -19.24 -25.85 3.74
N VAL A 347 -17.96 -26.07 4.01
CA VAL A 347 -17.42 -26.40 5.32
C VAL A 347 -16.60 -25.22 5.83
N LEU A 348 -16.89 -24.81 7.06
CA LEU A 348 -16.12 -23.82 7.81
C LEU A 348 -15.24 -24.59 8.79
N THR A 349 -13.93 -24.52 8.64
CA THR A 349 -12.98 -24.98 9.66
C THR A 349 -12.36 -23.76 10.33
N VAL A 350 -12.35 -23.73 11.66
CA VAL A 350 -11.66 -22.71 12.45
C VAL A 350 -10.47 -23.39 13.10
N GLN A 351 -9.28 -23.09 12.58
CA GLN A 351 -8.03 -23.53 13.15
C GLN A 351 -7.67 -22.60 14.30
N ILE A 352 -7.52 -23.15 15.51
CA ILE A 352 -7.22 -22.41 16.74
C ILE A 352 -5.86 -22.86 17.22
N GLU A 353 -4.94 -21.90 17.27
CA GLU A 353 -3.64 -22.08 17.88
C GLU A 353 -3.73 -21.87 19.39
N THR A 354 -3.50 -22.92 20.17
CA THR A 354 -3.75 -22.92 21.61
C THR A 354 -2.91 -23.97 22.35
N THR A 355 -2.81 -23.84 23.68
CA THR A 355 -2.29 -24.89 24.56
C THR A 355 -3.39 -25.86 25.04
N ALA A 356 -4.65 -25.58 24.73
CA ALA A 356 -5.76 -26.46 25.08
C ALA A 356 -5.69 -27.77 24.30
N ASN A 357 -6.17 -28.86 24.90
CA ASN A 357 -6.20 -30.19 24.30
C ASN A 357 -7.62 -30.66 23.94
N ASP A 358 -8.63 -29.83 24.18
CA ASP A 358 -10.03 -30.06 23.85
C ASP A 358 -10.62 -28.81 23.22
N ALA A 359 -11.44 -28.99 22.18
CA ALA A 359 -12.14 -27.92 21.49
C ALA A 359 -13.30 -27.36 22.32
N ALA A 360 -13.77 -28.11 23.32
CA ALA A 360 -14.85 -27.71 24.20
C ALA A 360 -14.52 -26.37 24.88
N GLY A 361 -15.31 -25.33 24.56
CA GLY A 361 -15.17 -23.97 25.10
C GLY A 361 -14.99 -22.91 24.02
N PHE A 362 -14.50 -23.28 22.83
CA PHE A 362 -14.33 -22.34 21.73
C PHE A 362 -15.61 -22.18 20.89
N GLU A 363 -16.57 -23.12 20.96
CA GLU A 363 -17.79 -23.10 20.15
C GLU A 363 -18.62 -21.83 20.36
N THR A 364 -18.78 -21.41 21.61
CA THR A 364 -19.55 -20.21 21.96
C THR A 364 -18.85 -18.96 21.43
N ALA A 365 -17.52 -18.87 21.56
CA ALA A 365 -16.74 -17.76 21.03
C ALA A 365 -16.92 -17.67 19.50
N ILE A 366 -16.67 -18.76 18.77
CA ILE A 366 -16.85 -18.87 17.32
C ILE A 366 -18.26 -18.49 16.89
N GLN A 367 -19.29 -19.05 17.54
CA GLN A 367 -20.68 -18.78 17.20
C GLN A 367 -21.06 -17.31 17.47
N SER A 368 -20.45 -16.68 18.48
CA SER A 368 -20.74 -15.29 18.83
C SER A 368 -20.05 -14.28 17.91
N THR A 369 -18.84 -14.56 17.41
CA THR A 369 -18.05 -13.63 16.60
C THR A 369 -18.24 -13.88 15.10
N LEU A 370 -18.11 -15.14 14.66
CA LEU A 370 -18.27 -15.52 13.25
C LEU A 370 -19.74 -15.74 12.84
N LYS A 371 -20.66 -15.79 13.82
CA LYS A 371 -22.10 -16.05 13.63
C LYS A 371 -22.42 -17.41 12.98
N MET A 372 -21.45 -18.31 12.90
CA MET A 372 -21.57 -19.65 12.30
C MET A 372 -21.07 -20.75 13.22
N LYS A 373 -21.57 -21.97 13.01
CA LYS A 373 -20.91 -23.19 13.49
C LYS A 373 -19.89 -23.68 12.45
N GLY A 374 -18.69 -23.96 12.92
CA GLY A 374 -17.60 -24.56 12.14
C GLY A 374 -17.03 -25.79 12.84
N THR A 375 -16.31 -26.59 12.08
CA THR A 375 -15.40 -27.61 12.63
C THR A 375 -14.25 -26.87 13.31
N ILE A 376 -13.90 -27.27 14.53
CA ILE A 376 -12.78 -26.69 15.27
C ILE A 376 -11.60 -27.63 15.11
N GLU A 377 -10.46 -27.08 14.71
CA GLU A 377 -9.20 -27.78 14.62
C GLU A 377 -8.21 -27.10 15.56
N LEU A 378 -7.75 -27.80 16.59
CA LEU A 378 -6.73 -27.27 17.48
C LEU A 378 -5.36 -27.57 16.90
N VAL A 379 -4.49 -26.57 16.91
CA VAL A 379 -3.11 -26.69 16.46
C VAL A 379 -2.16 -26.17 17.54
N ASP A 380 -0.97 -26.74 17.58
CA ASP A 380 0.06 -26.36 18.55
C ASP A 380 0.49 -24.89 18.36
N LEU A 381 0.95 -24.25 19.45
CA LEU A 381 1.56 -22.92 19.38
C LEU A 381 2.71 -22.92 18.34
N GLY A 382 2.68 -21.93 17.44
CA GLY A 382 3.60 -21.79 16.32
C GLY A 382 3.17 -22.51 15.03
N ALA A 383 2.14 -23.36 15.05
CA ALA A 383 1.78 -24.18 13.89
C ALA A 383 1.15 -23.40 12.74
N LEU A 384 0.40 -22.32 13.01
CA LEU A 384 -0.19 -21.53 11.92
C LEU A 384 0.89 -20.70 11.19
N PRO A 385 0.91 -20.73 9.85
CA PRO A 385 1.86 -19.94 9.06
C PRO A 385 1.76 -18.44 9.32
N ARG A 386 2.88 -17.76 9.15
CA ARG A 386 3.04 -16.30 9.33
C ARG A 386 2.97 -15.58 7.97
N ASP A 387 1.97 -15.95 7.17
CA ASP A 387 1.78 -15.56 5.76
C ASP A 387 0.76 -14.43 5.55
N GLY A 388 0.21 -13.87 6.64
CA GLY A 388 -0.81 -12.83 6.62
C GLY A 388 -2.23 -13.33 6.34
N LEU A 389 -2.44 -14.63 6.12
CA LEU A 389 -3.77 -15.20 5.90
C LEU A 389 -4.46 -15.52 7.22
N VAL A 390 -5.57 -14.82 7.47
CA VAL A 390 -6.52 -15.12 8.56
C VAL A 390 -7.78 -15.79 8.04
N ILE A 391 -8.08 -15.62 6.74
CA ILE A 391 -9.17 -16.31 6.03
C ILE A 391 -8.60 -16.92 4.76
N GLU A 392 -8.74 -18.22 4.63
CA GLU A 392 -8.26 -19.01 3.49
C GLU A 392 -9.45 -19.66 2.78
N ASP A 393 -9.67 -19.32 1.51
CA ASP A 393 -10.71 -19.95 0.69
C ASP A 393 -10.10 -21.01 -0.21
N GLN A 394 -10.25 -22.28 0.17
CA GLN A 394 -9.72 -23.44 -0.54
C GLN A 394 -10.74 -24.06 -1.52
N ARG A 395 -11.92 -23.44 -1.68
CA ARG A 395 -12.96 -23.97 -2.55
C ARG A 395 -12.56 -23.79 -4.01
N SER A 396 -12.60 -24.89 -4.77
CA SER A 396 -12.59 -24.86 -6.23
C SER A 396 -14.02 -25.07 -6.76
N TYR A 397 -14.35 -24.37 -7.84
CA TYR A 397 -15.63 -24.46 -8.55
C TYR A 397 -15.47 -25.03 -9.97
N ASP A 398 -14.25 -25.49 -10.30
CA ASP A 398 -13.93 -26.15 -11.58
C ASP A 398 -14.55 -27.54 -11.71
#